data_AF-A0AAQ0R632-F1
#
_entry.id   AF-A0AAQ0R632-F1
#
_cell.length_a   1.000
_cell.length_b   1.000
_cell.length_c   1.000
_cell.angle_alpha   90.00
_cell.angle_beta   90.00
_cell.angle_gamma   90.00
#
_symmetry.space_group_name_H-M   'P 1'
#
loop_
_entity.id
_entity.type
_entity.pdbx_description
1 polymer ?
#
loop_
_entity_poly.entity_id
_entity_poly.type
_entity_poly.pdbx_seq_one_letter_code
_entity_poly.pdbx_strand_id
1 'polypeptide(L)'
;MMTEPSHMVDGHGLHADDPNPQRKFWYTADDLVYLGYKLDALEDLFGKTTPGPDGLVGWTVSAVWKVEEEVIAPAYELITSSFIDSAAAENAVFRVQSESSAN
;
A
#
# COMPACT_ATOMS: atom_id res chain seq x y z
N MET A 1 -10.79 -3.59 -29.07
CA MET A 1 -10.09 -3.58 -27.78
C MET A 1 -9.19 -2.36 -27.78
N MET A 2 -9.61 -1.28 -27.14
CA MET A 2 -8.76 -0.10 -26.92
C MET A 2 -8.02 -0.37 -25.61
N THR A 3 -6.70 -0.49 -25.66
CA THR A 3 -5.84 -0.37 -24.48
C THR A 3 -6.06 1.02 -23.89
N GLU A 4 -6.71 1.09 -22.73
CA GLU A 4 -6.84 2.34 -22.00
C GLU A 4 -5.43 2.89 -21.69
N PRO A 5 -5.20 4.20 -21.90
CA PRO A 5 -3.95 4.82 -21.51
C PRO A 5 -3.82 4.69 -20.00
N SER A 6 -2.68 4.17 -19.54
CA SER A 6 -2.30 4.03 -18.12
C SER A 6 -2.87 5.17 -17.28
N HIS A 7 -3.94 4.86 -16.54
CA HIS A 7 -4.69 5.80 -15.72
C HIS A 7 -3.71 6.36 -14.69
N MET A 8 -3.33 7.63 -14.83
CA MET A 8 -2.64 8.32 -13.74
C MET A 8 -3.68 8.57 -12.67
N VAL A 9 -3.75 7.65 -11.71
CA VAL A 9 -4.66 7.75 -10.56
C VAL A 9 -4.17 8.93 -9.72
N ASP A 10 -5.02 9.94 -9.57
CA ASP A 10 -4.80 10.99 -8.58
C ASP A 10 -4.92 10.36 -7.19
N GLY A 11 -3.99 10.66 -6.28
CA GLY A 11 -4.03 10.15 -4.91
C GLY A 11 -5.27 10.61 -4.14
N HIS A 12 -5.42 10.15 -2.90
CA HIS A 12 -6.50 10.42 -1.92
C HIS A 12 -6.81 11.90 -1.58
N GLY A 13 -6.64 12.86 -2.50
CA GLY A 13 -6.81 14.29 -2.28
C GLY A 13 -5.68 14.93 -1.47
N LEU A 14 -4.65 14.16 -1.11
CA LEU A 14 -3.42 14.71 -0.55
C LEU A 14 -2.76 15.63 -1.57
N HIS A 15 -2.23 16.76 -1.10
CA HIS A 15 -1.51 17.75 -1.91
C HIS A 15 -2.36 18.46 -2.97
N ALA A 16 -3.68 18.53 -2.78
CA ALA A 16 -4.57 19.26 -3.69
C ALA A 16 -4.21 20.75 -3.84
N ASP A 17 -3.62 21.35 -2.81
CA ASP A 17 -3.16 22.75 -2.79
C ASP A 17 -1.68 22.92 -3.18
N ASP A 18 -0.99 21.85 -3.56
CA ASP A 18 0.44 21.92 -3.91
C ASP A 18 0.63 22.61 -5.28
N PRO A 19 1.55 23.59 -5.38
CA PRO A 19 1.79 24.32 -6.63
C PRO A 19 2.39 23.44 -7.73
N ASN A 20 3.01 22.30 -7.39
CA ASN A 20 3.50 21.35 -8.38
C ASN A 20 2.37 20.38 -8.80
N PRO A 21 1.87 20.45 -10.05
CA PRO A 21 0.80 19.59 -10.52
C PRO A 21 1.18 18.10 -10.59
N GLN A 22 2.47 17.76 -10.49
CA GLN A 22 2.93 16.38 -10.43
C GLN A 22 2.87 15.80 -9.01
N ARG A 23 2.81 16.63 -7.97
CA ARG A 23 2.84 16.17 -6.57
C ARG A 23 1.72 15.18 -6.25
N LYS A 24 0.53 15.38 -6.83
CA LYS A 24 -0.66 14.54 -6.65
C LYS A 24 -0.52 13.10 -7.16
N PHE A 25 0.53 12.80 -7.91
CA PHE A 25 0.83 11.46 -8.42
C PHE A 25 1.90 10.73 -7.61
N TRP A 26 2.34 11.30 -6.49
CA TRP A 26 3.42 10.76 -5.66
C TRP A 26 2.98 10.66 -4.20
N TYR A 27 3.48 9.62 -3.53
CA TYR A 27 3.43 9.46 -2.08
C TYR A 27 4.83 9.42 -1.51
N THR A 28 5.09 10.25 -0.50
CA THR A 28 6.28 10.14 0.37
C THR A 28 6.02 9.11 1.46
N ALA A 29 7.07 8.76 2.21
CA ALA A 29 6.91 7.93 3.40
C ALA A 29 5.95 8.57 4.42
N ASP A 30 6.03 9.89 4.63
CA ASP A 30 5.14 10.61 5.54
C ASP A 30 3.67 10.56 5.08
N ASP A 31 3.43 10.62 3.77
CA ASP A 31 2.07 10.48 3.22
C ASP A 31 1.50 9.10 3.55
N LEU A 32 2.28 8.02 3.33
CA LEU A 32 1.82 6.65 3.58
C LEU A 32 1.67 6.37 5.09
N VAL A 33 2.56 6.92 5.93
CA VAL A 33 2.42 6.85 7.39
C VAL A 33 1.16 7.59 7.84
N TYR A 34 0.87 8.75 7.26
CA TYR A 34 -0.37 9.49 7.53
C TYR A 34 -1.62 8.67 7.13
N LEU A 35 -1.53 7.87 6.06
CA LEU A 35 -2.58 6.93 5.65
C LEU A 35 -2.67 5.66 6.51
N GLY A 36 -1.79 5.50 7.50
CA GLY A 36 -1.85 4.42 8.50
C GLY A 36 -0.88 3.26 8.26
N TYR A 37 -0.03 3.34 7.23
CA TYR A 37 1.03 2.36 7.03
C TYR A 37 2.14 2.51 8.08
N LYS A 38 2.78 1.39 8.43
CA LYS A 38 4.00 1.44 9.23
C LYS A 38 5.19 1.77 8.34
N LEU A 39 6.07 2.66 8.82
CA LEU A 39 7.26 3.10 8.08
C LEU A 39 8.18 1.94 7.68
N ASP A 40 8.36 0.97 8.58
CA ASP A 40 9.22 -0.21 8.36
C ASP A 40 8.65 -1.21 7.34
N ALA A 41 7.33 -1.16 7.09
CA ALA A 41 6.66 -2.04 6.13
C ALA A 41 6.63 -1.47 4.70
N LEU A 42 6.95 -0.19 4.49
CA LEU A 42 6.73 0.48 3.20
C LEU A 42 7.55 -0.12 2.06
N GLU A 43 8.84 -0.39 2.30
CA GLU A 43 9.68 -0.97 1.24
C GLU A 43 9.31 -2.42 0.91
N ASP A 44 8.84 -3.18 1.89
CA ASP A 44 8.39 -4.55 1.68
C ASP A 44 7.07 -4.60 0.90
N LEU A 45 6.15 -3.66 1.16
CA LEU A 45 4.86 -3.57 0.48
C LEU A 45 4.98 -2.97 -0.92
N PHE A 46 5.68 -1.85 -1.05
CA PHE A 46 5.65 -1.02 -2.27
C PHE A 46 6.98 -1.05 -3.05
N GLY A 47 7.98 -1.77 -2.56
CA GLY A 47 9.33 -1.79 -3.13
C GLY A 47 10.16 -0.58 -2.71
N LYS A 48 11.38 -0.48 -3.26
CA LYS A 48 12.29 0.64 -2.95
C LYS A 48 11.72 1.97 -3.44
N THR A 49 11.97 3.03 -2.66
CA THR A 49 11.64 4.41 -3.08
C THR A 49 12.35 4.78 -4.37
N THR A 50 11.73 5.68 -5.13
CA THR A 50 12.27 6.24 -6.38
C THR A 50 12.34 7.78 -6.29
N PRO A 51 13.33 8.41 -6.94
CA PRO A 51 13.35 9.86 -7.09
C PRO A 51 12.17 10.32 -7.97
N GLY A 52 11.42 11.28 -7.44
CA GLY A 52 10.30 11.93 -8.10
C GLY A 52 10.61 13.38 -8.51
N PRO A 53 9.58 14.10 -8.98
CA PRO A 53 9.72 15.50 -9.37
C PRO A 53 10.12 16.37 -8.18
N ASP A 54 10.83 17.47 -8.47
CA ASP A 54 11.28 18.47 -7.49
C ASP A 54 12.03 17.91 -6.27
N GLY A 55 12.72 16.78 -6.45
CA GLY A 55 13.53 16.16 -5.40
C GLY A 55 12.73 15.34 -4.40
N LEU A 56 11.44 15.06 -4.68
CA LEU A 56 10.67 14.09 -3.91
C LEU A 56 11.34 12.72 -3.97
N VAL A 57 11.20 11.96 -2.89
CA VAL A 57 11.63 10.56 -2.82
C VAL A 57 10.47 9.75 -2.26
N GLY A 58 10.00 8.75 -3.01
CA GLY A 58 8.84 7.97 -2.63
C GLY A 58 8.34 7.04 -3.72
N TRP A 59 7.03 6.85 -3.75
CA TRP A 59 6.36 5.93 -4.67
C TRP A 59 5.35 6.69 -5.53
N THR A 60 5.10 6.19 -6.74
CA THR A 60 3.98 6.71 -7.52
C THR A 60 2.67 6.24 -6.91
N VAL A 61 1.63 7.08 -6.95
CA VAL A 61 0.27 6.70 -6.53
C VAL A 61 -0.18 5.43 -7.24
N SER A 62 0.13 5.29 -8.53
CA SER A 62 -0.21 4.10 -9.32
C SER A 62 0.45 2.81 -8.80
N ALA A 63 1.68 2.88 -8.28
CA ALA A 63 2.36 1.71 -7.72
C ALA A 63 1.72 1.29 -6.39
N VAL A 64 1.42 2.27 -5.53
CA VAL A 64 0.72 2.04 -4.27
C VAL A 64 -0.67 1.49 -4.52
N TRP A 65 -1.45 2.13 -5.39
CA TRP A 65 -2.79 1.68 -5.79
C TRP A 65 -2.78 0.25 -6.29
N LYS A 66 -1.82 -0.11 -7.15
CA LYS A 66 -1.73 -1.47 -7.69
C LYS A 66 -1.53 -2.51 -6.58
N VAL A 67 -0.68 -2.23 -5.60
CA VAL A 67 -0.48 -3.14 -4.45
C VAL A 67 -1.73 -3.19 -3.57
N GLU A 68 -2.37 -2.05 -3.35
CA GLU A 68 -3.63 -2.00 -2.60
C GLU A 68 -4.74 -2.82 -3.28
N GLU A 69 -4.91 -2.66 -4.59
CA GLU A 69 -5.92 -3.34 -5.41
C GLU A 69 -5.64 -4.83 -5.57
N GLU A 70 -4.40 -5.22 -5.88
CA GLU A 70 -4.08 -6.61 -6.23
C GLU A 70 -3.72 -7.47 -5.02
N VAL A 71 -3.27 -6.87 -3.90
CA VAL A 71 -2.74 -7.61 -2.74
C VAL A 71 -3.52 -7.30 -1.47
N ILE A 72 -3.55 -6.03 -1.05
CA ILE A 72 -4.04 -5.67 0.29
C ILE A 72 -5.56 -5.84 0.39
N ALA A 73 -6.32 -5.26 -0.53
CA ALA A 73 -7.79 -5.34 -0.51
C ALA A 73 -8.29 -6.78 -0.62
N PRO A 74 -7.81 -7.62 -1.57
CA PRO A 74 -8.21 -9.03 -1.63
C PRO A 74 -7.82 -9.83 -0.39
N ALA A 75 -6.63 -9.59 0.18
CA ALA A 75 -6.20 -10.25 1.41
C ALA A 75 -7.08 -9.86 2.61
N TYR A 76 -7.43 -8.57 2.72
CA TYR A 76 -8.33 -8.08 3.76
C TYR A 76 -9.75 -8.65 3.61
N GLU A 77 -10.28 -8.69 2.38
CA GLU A 77 -11.58 -9.31 2.09
C GLU A 77 -11.59 -10.79 2.43
N LEU A 78 -10.53 -11.52 2.10
CA LEU A 78 -10.40 -12.94 2.45
C LEU A 78 -10.42 -13.13 3.96
N ILE A 79 -9.65 -12.33 4.72
CA ILE A 79 -9.60 -12.42 6.19
C ILE A 79 -10.97 -12.11 6.79
N THR A 80 -11.59 -11.01 6.38
CA THR A 80 -12.87 -10.54 6.96
C THR A 80 -14.06 -11.42 6.59
N SER A 81 -14.04 -12.08 5.42
CA SER A 81 -15.08 -13.03 5.01
C SER A 81 -14.90 -14.43 5.60
N SER A 82 -13.67 -14.82 5.95
CA SER A 82 -13.35 -16.18 6.42
C SER A 82 -13.41 -16.34 7.93
N PHE A 83 -13.17 -15.27 8.70
CA PHE A 83 -13.08 -15.32 10.15
C PHE A 83 -14.21 -14.52 10.80
N ILE A 84 -14.67 -15.00 11.96
CA ILE A 84 -15.74 -14.33 12.72
C ILE A 84 -15.28 -13.02 13.37
N ASP A 85 -14.00 -12.92 13.69
CA ASP A 85 -13.35 -11.75 14.27
C ASP A 85 -11.83 -11.77 14.01
N SER A 86 -11.15 -10.68 14.38
CA SER A 86 -9.70 -10.55 14.21
C SER A 86 -8.90 -11.53 15.08
N ALA A 87 -9.39 -11.86 16.28
CA ALA A 87 -8.70 -12.80 17.17
C ALA A 87 -8.64 -14.21 16.57
N ALA A 88 -9.69 -14.64 15.89
CA ALA A 88 -9.71 -15.91 15.16
C ALA A 88 -8.68 -15.93 14.01
N ALA A 89 -8.53 -14.82 13.27
CA ALA A 89 -7.52 -14.67 12.22
C ALA A 89 -6.09 -14.67 12.80
N GLU A 90 -5.84 -13.93 13.87
CA GLU A 90 -4.55 -13.89 14.57
C GLU A 90 -4.13 -15.26 15.09
N ASN A 91 -5.08 -16.04 15.64
CA ASN A 91 -4.83 -17.41 16.08
C ASN A 91 -4.38 -18.32 14.93
N ALA A 92 -4.84 -18.09 13.70
CA ALA A 92 -4.38 -18.85 12.53
C ALA A 92 -2.91 -18.54 12.20
N VAL A 93 -2.51 -17.28 12.29
CA VAL A 93 -1.11 -16.85 12.12
C VAL A 93 -0.21 -17.47 13.20
N PHE A 94 -0.65 -17.44 14.46
CA PHE A 94 0.11 -17.99 15.59
C PHE A 94 0.43 -19.48 15.42
N ARG A 95 -0.54 -20.29 14.96
CA ARG A 95 -0.33 -21.74 14.72
C ARG A 95 0.82 -21.99 13.74
N VAL A 96 0.82 -21.30 12.60
CA VAL A 96 1.86 -21.45 11.56
C VAL A 96 3.26 -21.05 12.07
N GLN A 97 3.35 -19.96 12.83
CA GLN A 97 4.63 -19.50 13.39
C GLN A 97 5.16 -20.43 14.47
N SER A 98 4.27 -21.01 15.29
CA SER A 98 4.65 -21.96 16.32
C SER A 98 5.17 -23.28 15.73
N GLU A 99 4.57 -23.76 14.64
CA GLU A 99 5.04 -24.97 13.93
C GLU A 99 6.37 -24.72 13.20
N SER A 100 6.58 -23.53 12.66
CA SER A 100 7.83 -23.16 11.98
C SER A 100 9.03 -23.00 12.93
N SER A 101 8.78 -22.82 14.24
CA SER A 101 9.83 -22.68 15.26
C SER A 101 10.24 -24.01 15.90
N ALA A 102 9.52 -25.09 15.61
CA ALA A 102 9.74 -26.42 16.18
C ALA A 102 10.57 -27.35 15.27
N ASN A 103 11.02 -26.85 14.11
CA ASN A 103 11.76 -27.57 13.07
C ASN A 103 13.07 -26.85 12.74
#